data_AF-A0A351SNX1-F1
#
_entry.id   AF-A0A351SNX1-F1
#
_cell.length_a   1.000
_cell.length_b   1.000
_cell.length_c   1.000
_cell.angle_alpha   90.00
_cell.angle_beta   90.00
_cell.angle_gamma   90.00
#
_symmetry.space_group_name_H-M   'P 1'
#
loop_
_entity.id
_entity.type
_entity.pdbx_description
1 polymer ?
#
loop_
_entity_poly.entity_id
_entity_poly.type
_entity_poly.pdbx_seq_one_letter_code
_entity_poly.pdbx_strand_id
1 'polypeptide(L)'
;MLNKLLKYDLENLYKTLVVFYALAMFFAILTRMFLSIKNSFIIGAIGRICNVAMIIMLISILINNLIKLWVRFRSNFYGDESYLTHTLPVEKKTLYLSKFLSLTITLFTSFLVIGITLFV
;
A
#
# COMPACT_ATOMS: atom_id res chain seq x y z
N MET A 1 8.45 2.68 23.79
CA MET A 1 8.88 3.56 22.67
C MET A 1 8.55 2.96 21.31
N LEU A 2 8.82 1.66 21.08
CA LEU A 2 8.51 0.95 19.82
C LEU A 2 7.09 1.22 19.27
N ASN A 3 6.05 1.11 20.11
CA ASN A 3 4.67 1.34 19.68
C ASN A 3 4.43 2.75 19.10
N LYS A 4 5.06 3.79 19.67
CA LYS A 4 4.94 5.16 19.15
C LYS A 4 5.63 5.29 17.79
N LEU A 5 6.85 4.76 17.67
CA LEU A 5 7.60 4.75 16.40
C LEU A 5 6.79 4.06 15.30
N LEU A 6 6.26 2.87 15.61
CA LEU A 6 5.45 2.08 14.68
C LEU A 6 4.18 2.83 14.28
N LYS A 7 3.45 3.42 15.23
CA LYS A 7 2.22 4.16 14.96
C LYS A 7 2.44 5.27 13.92
N TYR A 8 3.46 6.11 14.13
CA TYR A 8 3.74 7.23 13.22
C TYR A 8 4.25 6.76 11.86
N ASP A 9 5.03 5.68 11.81
CA ASP A 9 5.45 5.08 10.54
C ASP A 9 4.27 4.52 9.74
N LEU A 10 3.43 3.72 10.38
CA LEU A 10 2.25 3.13 9.74
C LEU A 10 1.25 4.20 9.29
N GLU A 11 0.99 5.22 10.11
CA GLU A 11 0.09 6.33 9.75
C GLU A 11 0.52 7.01 8.44
N ASN A 12 1.81 7.30 8.29
CA ASN A 12 2.33 7.91 7.07
C ASN A 12 2.32 6.98 5.85
N LEU A 13 2.59 5.69 6.06
CA LEU A 13 2.57 4.69 5.00
C LEU A 13 1.13 4.49 4.50
N TYR A 14 0.19 4.24 5.41
CA TYR A 14 -1.22 4.00 5.08
C TYR A 14 -1.93 5.21 4.49
N LYS A 15 -1.55 6.45 4.85
CA LYS A 15 -2.12 7.67 4.26
C LYS A 15 -2.16 7.65 2.74
N THR A 16 -1.18 7.01 2.10
CA THR A 16 -1.19 6.86 0.63
C THR A 16 -1.61 5.48 0.15
N LEU A 17 -1.27 4.41 0.89
CA LEU A 17 -1.68 3.06 0.48
C LEU A 17 -3.21 2.91 0.43
N VAL A 18 -3.94 3.53 1.36
CA VAL A 18 -5.40 3.49 1.42
C VAL A 18 -6.04 4.07 0.15
N VAL A 19 -5.42 5.08 -0.48
CA VAL A 19 -5.91 5.65 -1.75
C VAL A 19 -5.87 4.60 -2.86
N PHE A 20 -4.75 3.87 -2.98
CA PHE A 20 -4.61 2.81 -3.97
C PHE A 20 -5.49 1.59 -3.66
N TYR A 21 -5.69 1.26 -2.38
CA TYR A 21 -6.63 0.21 -1.97
C TYR A 21 -8.07 0.53 -2.42
N ALA A 22 -8.52 1.76 -2.16
CA ALA A 22 -9.86 2.20 -2.54
C ALA A 22 -10.04 2.18 -4.06
N LEU A 23 -9.05 2.66 -4.82
CA LEU A 23 -9.08 2.65 -6.29
C LEU A 23 -9.11 1.22 -6.86
N ALA A 24 -8.29 0.31 -6.35
CA ALA A 24 -8.28 -1.08 -6.80
C ALA A 24 -9.64 -1.74 -6.57
N MET A 25 -10.23 -1.54 -5.39
CA MET A 25 -11.53 -2.12 -5.04
C MET A 25 -12.67 -1.51 -5.87
N PHE A 26 -12.62 -0.21 -6.14
CA PHE A 26 -13.56 0.48 -7.03
C PHE A 26 -13.56 -0.11 -8.44
N PHE A 27 -12.37 -0.29 -9.04
CA PHE A 27 -12.27 -0.90 -10.38
C PHE A 27 -12.65 -2.37 -10.40
N ALA A 28 -12.42 -3.14 -9.33
CA ALA A 28 -12.89 -4.53 -9.22
C ALA A 28 -14.42 -4.61 -9.29
N ILE A 29 -15.11 -3.79 -8.50
CA ILE A 29 -16.58 -3.73 -8.49
C ILE A 29 -17.12 -3.33 -9.86
N LEU A 30 -16.55 -2.28 -10.48
CA LEU A 30 -16.95 -1.86 -11.82
C LEU A 30 -16.75 -2.97 -12.86
N THR A 31 -15.62 -3.67 -12.79
CA THR A 31 -15.30 -4.80 -13.68
C THR A 31 -16.38 -5.88 -13.60
N ARG A 32 -16.78 -6.26 -12.38
CA ARG A 32 -17.85 -7.23 -12.16
C ARG A 32 -19.21 -6.75 -12.66
N MET A 33 -19.56 -5.48 -12.40
CA MET A 33 -20.82 -4.89 -12.86
C MET A 33 -20.91 -4.89 -14.39
N PHE A 34 -19.88 -4.42 -15.09
CA PHE A 34 -19.90 -4.35 -16.55
C PHE A 34 -19.81 -5.72 -17.22
N LEU A 35 -18.99 -6.64 -16.73
CA LEU A 35 -18.88 -7.98 -17.32
C LEU A 35 -20.12 -8.85 -17.10
N SER A 36 -20.96 -8.55 -16.09
CA SER A 36 -22.23 -9.23 -15.88
C SER A 36 -23.26 -8.94 -16.99
N ILE A 37 -23.18 -7.76 -17.62
CA ILE A 37 -24.10 -7.33 -18.67
C ILE A 37 -23.61 -7.86 -20.02
N LYS A 38 -24.09 -9.05 -20.41
CA LYS A 38 -23.68 -9.73 -21.65
C LYS A 38 -24.26 -9.14 -22.94
N ASN A 39 -25.15 -8.16 -22.85
CA ASN A 39 -26.02 -7.76 -23.97
C ASN A 39 -25.39 -6.77 -24.96
N SER A 40 -24.17 -6.26 -24.73
CA SER A 40 -23.51 -5.39 -25.71
C SER A 40 -21.99 -5.54 -25.75
N PHE A 41 -21.44 -5.47 -26.97
CA PHE A 41 -20.00 -5.51 -27.21
C PHE A 41 -19.26 -4.34 -26.54
N ILE A 42 -19.87 -3.15 -26.57
CA ILE A 42 -19.30 -1.92 -25.99
C ILE A 42 -19.14 -2.06 -24.47
N ILE A 43 -20.16 -2.55 -23.77
CA ILE A 43 -20.09 -2.76 -22.30
C ILE A 43 -19.03 -3.81 -21.95
N GLY A 44 -18.93 -4.88 -22.75
CA GLY A 44 -17.86 -5.87 -22.59
C GLY A 44 -16.45 -5.28 -22.76
N ALA A 45 -16.26 -4.36 -23.71
CA ALA A 45 -14.99 -3.67 -23.90
C ALA A 45 -14.64 -2.77 -22.70
N ILE A 46 -15.61 -2.01 -22.18
CA ILE A 46 -15.44 -1.17 -20.98
C ILE A 46 -15.07 -2.03 -19.77
N GLY A 47 -15.76 -3.16 -19.56
CA GLY A 47 -15.44 -4.10 -18.48
C GLY A 47 -14.01 -4.64 -18.55
N ARG A 48 -13.48 -4.90 -19.75
CA ARG A 48 -12.07 -5.30 -19.94
C ARG A 48 -11.10 -4.18 -19.61
N ILE A 49 -11.40 -2.94 -19.99
CA ILE A 49 -10.57 -1.77 -19.64
C ILE A 49 -10.54 -1.58 -18.12
N CYS A 50 -11.69 -1.71 -17.45
CA CYS A 50 -11.76 -1.67 -15.99
C CYS A 50 -10.91 -2.78 -15.34
N ASN A 51 -10.92 -3.99 -15.92
CA ASN A 51 -10.09 -5.10 -15.42
C ASN A 51 -8.59 -4.80 -15.55
N VAL A 52 -8.17 -4.25 -16.69
CA VAL A 52 -6.77 -3.83 -16.90
C VAL A 52 -6.39 -2.73 -15.90
N ALA A 53 -7.27 -1.74 -15.70
CA ALA A 53 -7.06 -0.68 -14.71
C ALA A 53 -6.95 -1.25 -13.27
N MET A 54 -7.77 -2.23 -12.91
CA MET A 54 -7.68 -2.94 -11.63
C MET A 54 -6.29 -3.57 -11.47
N ILE A 55 -5.81 -4.34 -12.46
CA ILE A 55 -4.49 -4.98 -12.41
C ILE A 55 -3.36 -3.95 -12.23
N ILE A 56 -3.43 -2.83 -12.95
CA ILE A 56 -2.46 -1.72 -12.80
C ILE A 56 -2.49 -1.17 -11.37
N MET A 57 -3.65 -1.01 -10.76
CA MET A 57 -3.77 -0.56 -9.37
C MET A 57 -3.19 -1.58 -8.38
N LEU A 58 -3.39 -2.88 -8.61
CA LEU A 58 -2.79 -3.94 -7.78
C LEU A 58 -1.25 -3.90 -7.81
N ILE A 59 -0.68 -3.73 -9.00
CA ILE A 59 0.78 -3.58 -9.14
C ILE A 59 1.24 -2.28 -8.47
N SER A 60 0.46 -1.20 -8.63
CA SER A 60 0.76 0.11 -8.04
C SER A 60 0.79 0.06 -6.52
N ILE A 61 -0.07 -0.75 -5.88
CA ILE A 61 -0.03 -0.97 -4.42
C ILE A 61 1.34 -1.48 -3.98
N LEU A 62 1.86 -2.52 -4.65
CA LEU A 62 3.15 -3.14 -4.30
C LEU A 62 4.31 -2.17 -4.51
N ILE A 63 4.35 -1.52 -5.67
CA ILE A 63 5.41 -0.56 -6.03
C ILE A 63 5.40 0.62 -5.06
N ASN A 64 4.24 1.23 -4.80
CA ASN A 64 4.15 2.38 -3.90
C ASN A 64 4.50 2.00 -2.45
N ASN A 65 4.13 0.80 -2.00
CA ASN A 65 4.51 0.34 -0.68
C ASN A 65 6.03 0.25 -0.54
N LEU A 66 6.70 -0.44 -1.47
CA LEU A 66 8.15 -0.61 -1.45
C LEU A 66 8.90 0.72 -1.56
N ILE A 67 8.50 1.59 -2.51
CA ILE A 67 9.13 2.91 -2.69
C ILE A 67 8.96 3.75 -1.42
N LYS A 68 7.77 3.78 -0.82
CA LYS A 68 7.55 4.57 0.41
C LYS A 68 8.31 4.04 1.60
N LEU A 69 8.35 2.72 1.78
CA LEU A 69 9.15 2.10 2.82
C LEU A 69 10.63 2.47 2.67
N TRP A 70 11.15 2.43 1.45
CA TRP A 70 12.52 2.85 1.15
C TRP A 70 12.75 4.33 1.45
N VAL A 71 11.89 5.22 0.94
CA VAL A 71 11.99 6.67 1.18
C VAL A 71 11.95 6.98 2.68
N ARG A 72 11.04 6.34 3.42
CA ARG A 72 10.91 6.51 4.87
C ARG A 72 12.15 6.00 5.62
N PHE A 73 12.67 4.84 5.23
CA PHE A 73 13.90 4.30 5.81
C PHE A 73 15.07 5.26 5.58
N ARG A 74 15.24 5.73 4.34
CA ARG A 74 16.29 6.67 3.97
C ARG A 74 16.14 8.01 4.68
N SER A 75 14.94 8.59 4.77
CA SER A 75 14.73 9.86 5.49
C SER A 75 15.08 9.74 6.97
N ASN A 76 14.63 8.65 7.60
CA ASN A 76 14.78 8.43 9.03
C ASN A 76 16.22 8.16 9.43
N PHE A 77 17.03 7.45 8.63
CA PHE A 77 18.39 7.08 9.02
C PHE A 77 19.48 7.92 8.34
N TYR A 78 19.22 8.47 7.16
CA TYR A 78 20.24 9.10 6.33
C TYR A 78 19.81 10.46 5.74
N GLY A 79 18.59 10.91 6.01
CA GLY A 79 18.08 12.20 5.55
C GLY A 79 17.95 13.20 6.69
N ASP A 80 17.11 14.20 6.48
CA ASP A 80 16.95 15.33 7.41
C ASP A 80 16.44 14.91 8.80
N GLU A 81 15.73 13.78 8.87
CA GLU A 81 15.20 13.22 10.12
C GLU A 81 16.26 12.39 10.88
N SER A 82 17.42 12.11 10.28
CA SER A 82 18.50 11.27 10.84
C SER A 82 19.05 11.79 12.17
N TYR A 83 19.22 13.12 12.29
CA TYR A 83 19.68 13.71 13.55
C TYR A 83 18.71 13.44 14.70
N LEU A 84 17.41 13.53 14.43
CA LEU A 84 16.37 13.26 15.43
C LEU A 84 16.35 11.78 15.79
N THR A 85 16.41 10.87 14.82
CA THR A 85 16.36 9.43 15.10
C THR A 85 17.58 8.92 15.86
N HIS A 86 18.77 9.47 15.61
CA HIS A 86 20.00 9.08 16.31
C HIS A 86 20.15 9.71 17.69
N THR A 87 19.45 10.81 17.98
CA THR A 87 19.47 11.47 19.30
C THR A 87 18.35 10.98 20.24
N LEU A 88 17.39 10.21 19.73
CA LEU A 88 16.37 9.58 20.56
C LEU A 88 17.00 8.69 21.65
N PRO A 89 16.54 8.77 22.91
CA PRO A 89 17.02 7.93 24.01
C PRO A 89 16.44 6.51 23.91
N VAL A 90 16.68 5.84 22.78
CA VAL A 90 16.14 4.52 22.46
C VAL A 90 17.21 3.69 21.76
N GLU A 91 17.27 2.40 22.07
CA GLU A 91 18.28 1.51 21.48
C GLU A 91 18.14 1.39 19.96
N LYS A 92 19.27 1.36 19.25
CA LYS A 92 19.32 1.16 17.78
C LYS A 92 18.52 -0.06 17.33
N LYS A 93 18.54 -1.15 18.10
CA LYS A 93 17.77 -2.38 17.82
C LYS A 93 16.27 -2.09 17.68
N THR A 94 15.72 -1.24 18.54
CA THR A 94 14.28 -0.89 18.51
C THR A 94 13.92 -0.02 17.30
N LEU A 95 14.83 0.84 16.82
CA LEU A 95 14.64 1.64 15.61
C LEU A 95 14.56 0.73 14.37
N TYR A 96 15.49 -0.20 14.22
CA TYR A 96 15.46 -1.19 13.13
C TYR A 96 14.25 -2.11 13.24
N LEU A 97 13.91 -2.58 14.45
CA LEU A 97 12.73 -3.41 14.69
C LEU A 97 11.44 -2.69 14.26
N SER A 98 11.32 -1.38 14.52
CA SER A 98 10.16 -0.58 14.08
C SER A 98 10.01 -0.57 12.56
N LYS A 99 11.11 -0.40 11.82
CA LYS A 99 11.06 -0.39 10.35
C LYS A 99 10.77 -1.78 9.77
N PHE A 100 11.35 -2.82 10.36
CA PHE A 100 11.09 -4.20 9.96
C PHE A 100 9.62 -4.56 10.19
N LEU A 101 9.05 -4.28 11.36
CA LEU A 101 7.63 -4.51 11.61
C LEU A 101 6.74 -3.68 10.66
N SER A 102 7.09 -2.42 10.41
CA SER A 102 6.32 -1.58 9.48
C SER A 102 6.28 -2.18 8.08
N LEU A 103 7.43 -2.66 7.58
CA LEU A 103 7.55 -3.39 6.31
C LEU A 103 6.65 -4.65 6.31
N THR A 104 6.76 -5.49 7.33
CA THR A 104 6.00 -6.74 7.42
C THR A 104 4.50 -6.47 7.45
N ILE A 105 4.05 -5.51 8.27
CA ILE A 105 2.64 -5.18 8.44
C ILE A 105 2.07 -4.61 7.14
N THR A 106 2.72 -3.63 6.51
CA THR A 106 2.16 -3.02 5.29
C THR A 106 2.18 -3.98 4.11
N LEU A 107 3.20 -4.83 3.97
CA LEU A 107 3.21 -5.89 2.95
C LEU A 107 2.10 -6.89 3.19
N PHE A 108 1.94 -7.39 4.42
CA PHE A 108 0.89 -8.33 4.77
C PHE A 108 -0.50 -7.76 4.47
N THR A 109 -0.79 -6.53 4.90
CA THR A 109 -2.08 -5.89 4.58
C THR A 109 -2.26 -5.65 3.08
N SER A 110 -1.19 -5.29 2.36
CA SER A 110 -1.26 -5.11 0.90
C SER A 110 -1.61 -6.41 0.20
N PHE A 111 -1.01 -7.53 0.60
CA PHE A 111 -1.35 -8.85 0.06
C PHE A 111 -2.79 -9.27 0.39
N LEU A 112 -3.26 -8.99 1.61
CA LEU A 112 -4.66 -9.24 1.98
C LEU A 112 -5.63 -8.45 1.10
N VAL A 113 -5.38 -7.15 0.91
CA VAL A 113 -6.22 -6.31 0.05
C VAL A 113 -6.19 -6.82 -1.38
N ILE A 114 -5.01 -7.12 -1.93
CA ILE A 114 -4.87 -7.68 -3.29
C ILE A 114 -5.66 -8.98 -3.42
N GLY A 115 -5.52 -9.90 -2.46
CA GLY A 115 -6.27 -11.15 -2.43
C GLY A 115 -7.78 -10.90 -2.46
N ILE A 116 -8.29 -10.05 -1.56
CA ILE A 116 -9.71 -9.70 -1.50
C ILE A 116 -10.17 -9.10 -2.83
N THR A 117 -9.44 -8.14 -3.40
CA THR A 117 -9.82 -7.49 -4.66
C THR A 117 -9.84 -8.43 -5.86
N LEU A 118 -9.02 -9.48 -5.87
CA LEU A 118 -9.04 -10.50 -6.93
C LEU A 118 -10.25 -11.44 -6.82
N PHE A 119 -10.83 -11.59 -5.63
CA PHE A 119 -12.04 -12.39 -5.40
C PHE A 119 -13.34 -11.61 -5.63
N VAL A 120 -13.28 -10.28 -5.63
CA VAL A 120 -14.44 -9.39 -5.89
C VAL A 120 -14.87 -9.49 -7.34
#